data_AF-A0A1J3HIF5-F1
#
_entry.id   AF-A0A1J3HIF5-F1
#
_cell.length_a   1.000
_cell.length_b   1.000
_cell.length_c   1.000
_cell.angle_alpha   90.00
_cell.angle_beta   90.00
_cell.angle_gamma   90.00
#
_symmetry.space_group_name_H-M   'P 1'
#
loop_
_entity.id
_entity.type
_entity.pdbx_description
1 polymer ?
#
loop_
_entity_poly.entity_id
_entity_poly.type
_entity_poly.pdbx_seq_one_letter_code
_entity_poly.pdbx_strand_id
1 'polypeptide(L)'
;ACFFNGDEVDNIKLMLADSGLNVDIGLEILVDKSLIRVIPSWGKKIVEMHSLVEEMGKEIVCAQSDEEREFLIVTKDVCEVLEDSTGTKKIIGMSLDIDDTDDLRIHKEAFKGMRNLRFLNIYTKHWKGVRWHIHEGFNYLPPKLRLLRWDGYPMRRLPSSFCPENLVKLEMQESKLEKLWEGI
;
A
#
# COMPACT_ATOMS: atom_id res chain seq x y z
N ALA A 1 3.34 -1.22 -11.76
CA ALA A 1 2.12 -1.60 -12.47
C ALA A 1 1.27 -2.55 -11.63
N CYS A 2 1.78 -3.73 -11.23
CA CYS A 2 1.04 -4.70 -10.41
C CYS A 2 0.50 -4.12 -9.09
N PHE A 3 1.29 -3.26 -8.43
CA PHE A 3 0.89 -2.58 -7.19
C PHE A 3 -0.37 -1.70 -7.33
N PHE A 4 -0.60 -1.14 -8.52
CA PHE A 4 -1.72 -0.23 -8.80
C PHE A 4 -2.83 -0.91 -9.63
N ASN A 5 -2.89 -2.25 -9.60
CA ASN A 5 -3.96 -2.98 -10.28
C ASN A 5 -5.31 -2.64 -9.61
N GLY A 6 -6.30 -2.26 -10.42
CA GLY A 6 -7.62 -1.83 -9.95
C GLY A 6 -7.70 -0.35 -9.52
N ASP A 7 -6.60 0.41 -9.57
CA ASP A 7 -6.63 1.83 -9.25
C ASP A 7 -7.06 2.72 -10.42
N GLU A 8 -7.58 3.88 -10.07
CA GLU A 8 -7.95 4.93 -11.03
C GLU A 8 -6.70 5.61 -11.61
N VAL A 9 -6.68 5.80 -12.92
CA VAL A 9 -5.58 6.43 -13.66
C VAL A 9 -5.20 7.79 -13.06
N ASP A 10 -6.19 8.62 -12.72
CA ASP A 10 -5.94 9.95 -12.17
C ASP A 10 -5.34 9.88 -10.75
N ASN A 11 -5.75 8.90 -9.93
CA ASN A 11 -5.12 8.65 -8.64
C ASN A 11 -3.66 8.22 -8.82
N ILE A 12 -3.38 7.32 -9.77
CA ILE A 12 -2.00 6.87 -10.06
C ILE A 12 -1.12 8.06 -10.46
N LYS A 13 -1.62 8.95 -11.32
CA LYS A 13 -0.92 10.18 -11.70
C LYS A 13 -0.61 11.06 -10.50
N LEU A 14 -1.60 11.33 -9.66
CA LEU A 14 -1.41 12.15 -8.46
C LEU A 14 -0.43 11.50 -7.47
N MET A 15 -0.56 10.19 -7.26
CA MET A 15 0.33 9.40 -6.39
C MET A 15 1.78 9.37 -6.88
N LEU A 16 2.02 9.49 -8.19
CA LEU A 16 3.35 9.48 -8.80
C LEU A 16 3.82 10.85 -9.29
N ALA A 17 3.09 11.94 -9.01
CA ALA A 17 3.39 13.28 -9.54
C ALA A 17 4.80 13.81 -9.21
N ASP A 18 5.37 13.43 -8.06
CA ASP A 18 6.72 13.83 -7.61
C ASP A 18 7.81 12.79 -7.94
N SER A 19 7.46 11.71 -8.66
CA SER A 19 8.41 10.62 -8.96
C SER A 19 9.36 10.95 -10.12
N GLY A 20 9.11 12.03 -10.86
CA GLY A 20 9.84 12.36 -12.09
C GLY A 20 9.48 11.45 -13.28
N LEU A 21 8.55 10.52 -13.10
CA LEU A 21 8.08 9.61 -14.16
C LEU A 21 7.00 10.28 -15.01
N ASN A 22 7.05 10.04 -16.33
CA ASN A 22 5.92 10.34 -17.20
C ASN A 22 4.92 9.18 -17.13
N VAL A 23 3.97 9.28 -16.19
CA VAL A 23 2.96 8.25 -15.93
C VAL A 23 2.08 7.99 -17.14
N ASP A 24 1.73 9.04 -17.90
CA ASP A 24 0.92 8.92 -19.12
C ASP A 24 1.61 8.02 -20.16
N ILE A 25 2.87 8.32 -20.50
CA ILE A 25 3.67 7.50 -21.42
C ILE A 25 3.85 6.08 -20.86
N GLY A 26 4.11 5.96 -19.55
CA GLY A 26 4.27 4.66 -18.90
C GLY A 26 3.03 3.78 -19.03
N LEU A 27 1.84 4.34 -18.83
CA LEU A 27 0.57 3.62 -18.99
C LEU A 27 0.30 3.27 -20.46
N GLU A 28 0.58 4.19 -21.39
CA GLU A 28 0.44 3.94 -22.84
C GLU A 28 1.30 2.76 -23.29
N ILE A 29 2.58 2.72 -22.91
CA ILE A 29 3.49 1.61 -23.23
C ILE A 29 2.98 0.27 -22.66
N LEU A 30 2.43 0.28 -21.44
CA LEU A 30 1.90 -0.94 -20.81
C LEU A 30 0.63 -1.44 -21.53
N VAL A 31 -0.22 -0.52 -22.02
CA VAL A 31 -1.40 -0.85 -22.84
C VAL A 31 -0.97 -1.41 -24.20
N ASP A 32 -0.01 -0.77 -24.88
CA ASP A 32 0.51 -1.22 -26.18
C ASP A 32 1.13 -2.63 -26.10
N LYS A 33 1.81 -2.92 -24.99
CA LYS A 33 2.35 -4.26 -24.69
C LYS A 33 1.30 -5.26 -24.21
N SER A 34 0.02 -4.88 -24.13
CA SER A 34 -1.08 -5.69 -23.61
C SER A 34 -0.85 -6.22 -22.18
N LEU A 35 -0.04 -5.52 -21.38
CA LEU A 35 0.23 -5.88 -19.98
C LEU A 35 -0.87 -5.37 -19.05
N ILE A 36 -1.50 -4.26 -19.41
CA ILE A 36 -2.66 -3.69 -18.71
C ILE A 36 -3.75 -3.31 -19.71
N ARG A 37 -4.95 -3.10 -19.19
CA ARG A 37 -6.08 -2.46 -19.87
C ARG A 37 -6.52 -1.25 -19.07
N VAL A 38 -7.06 -0.25 -19.75
CA VAL A 38 -7.72 0.87 -19.09
C VAL A 38 -9.20 0.78 -19.40
N ILE A 39 -9.99 0.40 -18.39
CA ILE A 39 -11.42 0.20 -18.52
C ILE A 39 -12.19 1.43 -18.00
N PRO A 40 -13.19 1.93 -18.73
CA PRO A 40 -14.07 2.96 -18.22
C PRO A 40 -15.07 2.36 -17.22
N SER A 41 -15.21 2.96 -16.05
CA SER A 41 -16.09 2.49 -14.98
C SER A 41 -16.66 3.69 -14.21
N TRP A 42 -17.99 3.87 -14.23
CA TRP A 42 -18.69 4.95 -13.51
C TRP A 42 -18.09 6.36 -13.71
N GLY A 43 -17.67 6.68 -14.94
CA GLY A 43 -17.04 7.96 -15.29
C GLY A 43 -15.56 8.07 -14.95
N LYS A 44 -14.95 6.99 -14.45
CA LYS A 44 -13.52 6.88 -14.12
C LYS A 44 -12.81 5.94 -15.08
N LYS A 45 -11.48 6.06 -15.14
CA LYS A 45 -10.61 5.15 -15.90
C LYS A 45 -9.83 4.28 -14.92
N ILE A 46 -10.07 2.98 -14.93
CA ILE A 46 -9.44 2.03 -14.02
C ILE A 46 -8.38 1.22 -14.77
N VAL A 47 -7.21 1.08 -14.16
CA VAL A 47 -6.16 0.18 -14.66
C VAL A 47 -6.50 -1.24 -14.24
N GLU A 48 -6.54 -2.16 -15.20
CA GLU A 48 -6.75 -3.58 -14.97
C GLU A 48 -5.57 -4.37 -15.53
N MET A 49 -4.98 -5.22 -14.69
CA MET A 49 -3.94 -6.16 -15.06
C MET A 49 -4.52 -7.57 -14.92
N HIS A 50 -4.29 -8.40 -15.93
CA HIS A 50 -4.70 -9.80 -15.89
C HIS A 50 -3.95 -10.52 -14.75
N SER A 51 -4.63 -11.42 -14.03
CA SER A 51 -4.08 -12.11 -12.85
C SER A 51 -2.71 -12.76 -13.11
N LEU A 52 -2.55 -13.48 -14.23
CA LEU A 52 -1.26 -14.09 -14.59
C LEU A 52 -0.13 -13.06 -14.82
N VAL A 53 -0.45 -11.88 -15.34
CA VAL A 53 0.54 -10.79 -15.55
C VAL A 53 0.88 -10.14 -14.21
N GLU A 54 -0.12 -10.01 -13.34
CA GLU A 54 0.07 -9.51 -11.97
C GLU A 54 1.00 -10.45 -11.19
N GLU A 55 0.73 -11.75 -11.20
CA GLU A 55 1.54 -12.77 -10.54
C GLU A 55 2.97 -12.79 -11.09
N MET A 56 3.13 -12.79 -12.42
CA MET A 56 4.47 -12.69 -13.03
C MET A 56 5.21 -11.43 -12.57
N GLY A 57 4.55 -10.28 -12.52
CA GLY A 57 5.18 -9.05 -12.04
C GLY A 57 5.47 -9.08 -10.54
N LYS A 58 4.67 -9.80 -9.74
CA LYS A 58 4.98 -10.03 -8.32
C LYS A 58 6.23 -10.89 -8.18
N GLU A 59 6.31 -12.00 -8.91
CA GLU A 59 7.48 -12.88 -8.92
C GLU A 59 8.76 -12.15 -9.29
N ILE A 60 8.71 -11.21 -10.25
CA ILE A 60 9.87 -10.37 -10.60
C ILE A 60 10.34 -9.53 -9.42
N VAL A 61 9.42 -8.93 -8.65
CA VAL A 61 9.77 -8.16 -7.44
C VAL A 61 10.31 -9.08 -6.35
N CYS A 62 9.75 -10.27 -6.19
CA CYS A 62 10.25 -11.28 -5.26
C CYS A 62 11.66 -11.78 -5.63
N ALA A 63 11.98 -11.85 -6.92
CA ALA A 63 13.30 -12.25 -7.39
C ALA A 63 14.39 -11.18 -7.15
N GLN A 64 14.01 -9.94 -6.82
CA GLN A 64 14.96 -8.90 -6.44
C GLN A 64 15.61 -9.23 -5.08
N SER A 65 16.89 -8.87 -4.96
CA SER A 65 17.62 -9.00 -3.70
C SER A 65 17.01 -8.12 -2.60
N ASP A 66 17.17 -8.51 -1.33
CA ASP A 66 16.71 -7.71 -0.19
C ASP A 66 17.35 -6.30 -0.18
N GLU A 67 18.52 -6.15 -0.81
CA GLU A 67 19.19 -4.86 -0.95
C GLU A 67 18.57 -3.98 -2.04
N GLU A 68 17.87 -4.53 -3.02
CA GLU A 68 17.27 -3.78 -4.13
C GLU A 68 15.75 -3.67 -4.02
N ARG A 69 15.14 -4.42 -3.10
CA ARG A 69 13.69 -4.52 -2.98
C ARG A 69 13.07 -3.25 -2.39
N GLU A 70 12.44 -2.46 -3.25
CA GLU A 70 11.71 -1.24 -2.87
C GLU A 70 10.23 -1.50 -2.54
N PHE A 71 9.68 -2.65 -2.98
CA PHE A 71 8.28 -3.01 -2.79
C PHE A 71 8.14 -4.35 -2.08
N LEU A 72 7.32 -4.41 -1.04
CA LEU A 72 6.92 -5.65 -0.38
C LEU A 72 5.47 -5.97 -0.74
N ILE A 73 5.27 -7.05 -1.49
CA ILE A 73 3.94 -7.46 -2.00
C ILE A 73 3.61 -8.92 -1.67
N VAL A 74 4.55 -9.62 -1.03
CA VAL A 74 4.36 -10.97 -0.51
C VAL A 74 3.86 -10.85 0.91
N THR A 75 2.69 -11.41 1.19
CA THR A 75 2.02 -11.37 2.50
C THR A 75 2.96 -11.77 3.63
N LYS A 76 3.70 -12.86 3.48
CA LYS A 76 4.64 -13.36 4.49
C LYS A 76 5.74 -12.35 4.82
N ASP A 77 6.41 -11.81 3.81
CA ASP A 77 7.51 -10.84 3.97
C ASP A 77 7.00 -9.55 4.64
N VAL A 78 5.80 -9.09 4.27
CA VAL A 78 5.18 -7.92 4.90
C VAL A 78 4.88 -8.20 6.38
N CYS A 79 4.31 -9.36 6.71
CA CYS A 79 4.02 -9.74 8.09
C CYS A 79 5.30 -9.78 8.95
N GLU A 80 6.37 -10.44 8.48
CA GLU A 80 7.65 -10.50 9.19
C GLU A 80 8.24 -9.10 9.41
N VAL A 81 8.20 -8.22 8.40
CA VAL A 81 8.68 -6.84 8.50
C VAL A 81 7.89 -6.01 9.51
N LEU A 82 6.56 -6.19 9.57
CA LEU A 82 5.69 -5.48 10.51
C LEU A 82 5.81 -6.01 11.95
N GLU A 83 6.01 -7.32 12.13
CA GLU A 83 6.17 -7.95 13.45
C GLU A 83 7.55 -7.69 14.05
N ASP A 84 8.62 -7.78 13.26
CA ASP A 84 10.00 -7.67 13.77
C ASP A 84 10.59 -6.25 13.64
N SER A 85 9.86 -5.31 13.04
CA SER A 85 10.34 -3.94 12.74
C SER A 85 11.64 -3.90 11.94
N THR A 86 11.83 -4.86 11.03
CA THR A 86 13.03 -4.98 10.18
C THR A 86 12.96 -4.11 8.91
N GLY A 87 11.86 -3.37 8.74
CA GLY A 87 11.65 -2.51 7.58
C GLY A 87 12.72 -1.43 7.42
N THR A 88 13.23 -1.27 6.20
CA THR A 88 14.34 -0.34 5.91
C THR A 88 13.87 0.90 5.17
N LYS A 89 14.74 1.93 5.12
CA LYS A 89 14.50 3.16 4.37
C LYS A 89 14.39 2.97 2.85
N LYS A 90 14.71 1.79 2.33
CA LYS A 90 14.60 1.48 0.89
C LYS A 90 13.17 1.15 0.48
N ILE A 91 12.35 0.68 1.43
CA ILE A 91 10.96 0.32 1.15
C ILE A 91 10.17 1.59 0.84
N ILE A 92 9.58 1.61 -0.35
CA ILE A 92 8.73 2.68 -0.89
C ILE A 92 7.27 2.24 -0.89
N GLY A 93 6.98 0.95 -1.09
CA GLY A 93 5.62 0.43 -1.11
C GLY A 93 5.46 -0.89 -0.36
N MET A 94 4.33 -1.05 0.31
CA MET A 94 3.89 -2.31 0.91
C MET A 94 2.45 -2.60 0.54
N SER A 95 2.20 -3.82 0.08
CA SER A 95 0.87 -4.33 -0.23
C SER A 95 0.68 -5.65 0.48
N LEU A 96 -0.44 -5.77 1.18
CA LEU A 96 -0.78 -6.92 1.99
C LEU A 96 -2.25 -7.28 1.77
N ASP A 97 -2.48 -8.51 1.30
CA ASP A 97 -3.79 -9.13 1.31
C ASP A 97 -4.01 -9.79 2.67
N ILE A 98 -4.90 -9.23 3.48
CA ILE A 98 -5.14 -9.76 4.83
C ILE A 98 -6.00 -11.03 4.79
N ASP A 99 -6.61 -11.40 3.66
CA ASP A 99 -7.34 -12.66 3.55
C ASP A 99 -6.41 -13.89 3.60
N ASP A 100 -5.13 -13.69 3.28
CA ASP A 100 -4.07 -14.71 3.31
C ASP A 100 -3.53 -14.99 4.72
N THR A 101 -3.99 -14.27 5.75
CA THR A 101 -3.55 -14.47 7.14
C THR A 101 -4.72 -14.43 8.12
N ASP A 102 -4.63 -15.21 9.20
CA ASP A 102 -5.65 -15.19 10.27
C ASP A 102 -5.29 -14.21 11.40
N ASP A 103 -3.99 -13.99 11.61
CA ASP A 103 -3.42 -13.16 12.66
C ASP A 103 -2.41 -12.18 12.06
N LEU A 104 -2.44 -10.93 12.53
CA LEU A 104 -1.47 -9.93 12.11
C LEU A 104 -0.94 -9.13 13.29
N ARG A 105 0.38 -9.19 13.47
CA ARG A 105 1.10 -8.50 14.55
C ARG A 105 1.80 -7.28 14.01
N ILE A 106 1.60 -6.15 14.68
CA ILE A 106 2.25 -4.89 14.33
C ILE A 106 3.01 -4.42 15.54
N HIS A 107 4.33 -4.40 15.40
CA HIS A 107 5.20 -3.88 16.42
C HIS A 107 5.03 -2.36 16.53
N LYS A 108 5.25 -1.81 17.72
CA LYS A 108 5.10 -0.37 17.98
C LYS A 108 6.02 0.50 17.12
N GLU A 109 7.12 -0.09 16.63
CA GLU A 109 8.13 0.53 15.78
C GLU A 109 8.11 0.05 14.31
N ALA A 110 7.09 -0.71 13.90
CA ALA A 110 7.02 -1.36 12.60
C ALA A 110 7.41 -0.42 11.44
N PHE A 111 6.89 0.81 11.44
CA PHE A 111 7.14 1.77 10.37
C PHE A 111 8.31 2.73 10.60
N LYS A 112 8.94 2.76 11.79
CA LYS A 112 9.98 3.78 12.09
C LYS A 112 11.23 3.67 11.20
N GLY A 113 11.56 2.46 10.76
CA GLY A 113 12.67 2.22 9.82
C GLY A 113 12.33 2.59 8.36
N MET A 114 11.05 2.62 8.00
CA MET A 114 10.55 2.81 6.63
C MET A 114 10.18 4.27 6.32
N ARG A 115 11.11 5.20 6.56
CA ARG A 115 10.83 6.65 6.44
C ARG A 115 10.53 7.13 5.01
N ASN A 116 10.84 6.31 4.00
CA ASN A 116 10.53 6.60 2.59
C ASN A 116 9.29 5.87 2.07
N LEU A 117 8.55 5.19 2.96
CA LEU A 117 7.32 4.53 2.58
C LEU A 117 6.31 5.57 2.08
N ARG A 118 5.85 5.35 0.84
CA ARG A 118 4.88 6.19 0.14
C ARG A 118 3.56 5.48 -0.07
N PHE A 119 3.58 4.16 -0.19
CA PHE A 119 2.38 3.40 -0.49
C PHE A 119 2.18 2.31 0.55
N LEU A 120 1.14 2.44 1.37
CA LEU A 120 0.71 1.39 2.28
C LEU A 120 -0.67 0.91 1.83
N ASN A 121 -0.74 -0.36 1.42
CA ASN A 121 -1.94 -0.97 0.87
C ASN A 121 -2.27 -2.26 1.63
N ILE A 122 -2.95 -2.14 2.77
CA ILE A 122 -3.43 -3.27 3.57
C ILE A 122 -4.92 -3.45 3.26
N TYR A 123 -5.26 -4.50 2.53
CA TYR A 123 -6.60 -4.69 1.97
C TYR A 123 -7.15 -6.09 2.20
N THR A 124 -8.48 -6.22 2.09
CA THR A 124 -9.20 -7.51 2.01
C THR A 124 -10.09 -7.53 0.77
N LYS A 125 -10.27 -8.70 0.16
CA LYS A 125 -11.21 -8.97 -0.93
C LYS A 125 -12.49 -9.64 -0.44
N HIS A 126 -12.39 -10.41 0.64
CA HIS A 126 -13.45 -11.30 1.12
C HIS A 126 -14.02 -10.89 2.47
N TRP A 127 -13.53 -9.81 3.07
CA TRP A 127 -13.90 -9.36 4.41
C TRP A 127 -13.77 -10.46 5.46
N LYS A 128 -12.76 -11.32 5.29
CA LYS A 128 -12.43 -12.32 6.30
C LYS A 128 -11.97 -11.58 7.55
N GLY A 129 -12.55 -11.93 8.70
CA GLY A 129 -12.16 -11.30 9.96
C GLY A 129 -10.70 -11.65 10.32
N VAL A 130 -9.86 -10.62 10.49
CA VAL A 130 -8.46 -10.77 10.88
C VAL A 130 -8.27 -10.33 12.32
N ARG A 131 -7.48 -11.09 13.08
CA ARG A 131 -7.13 -10.73 14.46
C ARG A 131 -5.90 -9.84 14.47
N TRP A 132 -6.12 -8.58 14.82
CA TRP A 132 -5.07 -7.58 14.95
C TRP A 132 -4.42 -7.61 16.32
N HIS A 133 -3.10 -7.74 16.34
CA HIS A 133 -2.25 -7.66 17.53
C HIS A 133 -1.31 -6.47 17.39
N ILE A 134 -1.80 -5.26 17.69
CA ILE A 134 -0.94 -4.08 17.67
C ILE A 134 -0.31 -3.89 19.05
N HIS A 135 1.02 -3.81 19.08
CA HIS A 135 1.78 -3.59 20.31
C HIS A 135 1.45 -2.22 20.93
N GLU A 136 1.37 -2.19 22.25
CA GLU A 136 1.15 -0.96 23.00
C GLU A 136 2.23 0.09 22.67
N GLY A 137 1.80 1.33 22.45
CA GLY A 137 2.68 2.43 22.06
C GLY A 137 2.90 2.59 20.56
N PHE A 138 2.23 1.81 19.70
CA PHE A 138 2.19 2.11 18.26
C PHE A 138 1.61 3.51 18.04
N ASN A 139 2.46 4.43 17.58
CA ASN A 139 2.10 5.82 17.38
C ASN A 139 2.95 6.49 16.29
N TYR A 140 3.27 5.75 15.23
CA TYR A 140 4.04 6.27 14.10
C TYR A 140 3.55 5.73 12.77
N LEU A 141 3.30 6.64 11.82
CA LEU A 141 3.14 6.38 10.40
C LEU A 141 4.13 7.24 9.60
N PRO A 142 4.69 6.74 8.48
CA PRO A 142 5.66 7.51 7.69
C PRO A 142 5.05 8.79 7.10
N PRO A 143 5.73 9.95 7.20
CA PRO A 143 5.17 11.24 6.76
C PRO A 143 5.11 11.41 5.23
N LYS A 144 5.78 10.54 4.48
CA LYS A 144 5.81 10.56 3.00
C LYS A 144 4.69 9.72 2.37
N LEU A 145 3.78 9.18 3.18
CA LEU A 145 2.65 8.39 2.67
C LEU A 145 1.82 9.22 1.70
N ARG A 146 1.61 8.66 0.52
CA ARG A 146 0.73 9.15 -0.55
C ARG A 146 -0.50 8.27 -0.71
N LEU A 147 -0.37 6.97 -0.46
CA LEU A 147 -1.48 6.03 -0.33
C LEU A 147 -1.47 5.46 1.08
N LEU A 148 -2.61 5.58 1.76
CA LEU A 148 -2.92 4.84 2.98
C LEU A 148 -4.23 4.10 2.77
N ARG A 149 -4.15 2.84 2.36
CA ARG A 149 -5.25 1.89 2.49
C ARG A 149 -5.00 0.97 3.67
N TRP A 150 -5.95 0.92 4.59
CA TRP A 150 -5.90 0.02 5.73
C TRP A 150 -7.29 -0.45 6.12
N ASP A 151 -7.75 -1.48 5.41
CA ASP A 151 -9.04 -2.09 5.65
C ASP A 151 -9.04 -2.82 7.01
N GLY A 152 -10.14 -2.70 7.75
CA GLY A 152 -10.26 -3.29 9.07
C GLY A 152 -9.38 -2.63 10.15
N TYR A 153 -8.87 -1.41 9.92
CA TYR A 153 -7.96 -0.74 10.85
C TYR A 153 -8.48 -0.77 12.30
N PRO A 154 -7.72 -1.33 13.26
CA PRO A 154 -8.27 -1.73 14.55
C PRO A 154 -8.27 -0.62 15.60
N MET A 155 -7.64 0.53 15.35
CA MET A 155 -7.61 1.63 16.32
C MET A 155 -8.65 2.70 16.03
N ARG A 156 -9.07 3.40 17.09
CA ARG A 156 -10.05 4.50 17.01
C ARG A 156 -9.49 5.81 16.46
N ARG A 157 -8.16 5.94 16.44
CA ARG A 157 -7.45 7.14 15.99
C ARG A 157 -6.21 6.74 15.18
N LEU A 158 -5.81 7.58 14.25
CA LEU A 158 -4.49 7.49 13.63
C LEU A 158 -3.42 7.95 14.64
N PRO A 159 -2.15 7.56 14.42
CA PRO A 159 -1.04 8.07 15.19
C PRO A 159 -1.03 9.60 15.28
N SER A 160 -0.81 10.14 16.47
CA SER A 160 -0.81 11.59 16.70
C SER A 160 0.34 12.33 15.99
N SER A 161 1.40 11.60 15.64
CA SER A 161 2.54 12.13 14.87
C SER A 161 2.33 12.11 13.36
N PHE A 162 1.22 11.54 12.88
CA PHE A 162 0.95 11.41 11.46
C PHE A 162 0.54 12.76 10.86
N CYS A 163 1.32 13.25 9.89
CA CYS A 163 1.01 14.45 9.12
C CYS A 163 0.58 14.05 7.70
N PRO A 164 -0.69 14.27 7.31
CA PRO A 164 -1.20 13.83 6.01
C PRO A 164 -0.88 14.80 4.85
N GLU A 165 0.11 15.69 4.98
CA GLU A 165 0.47 16.68 3.94
C GLU A 165 0.77 16.08 2.56
N ASN A 166 1.36 14.88 2.53
CA ASN A 166 1.68 14.18 1.29
C ASN A 166 0.58 13.22 0.84
N LEU A 167 -0.49 13.04 1.63
CA LEU A 167 -1.48 12.01 1.39
C LEU A 167 -2.37 12.37 0.20
N VAL A 168 -2.41 11.49 -0.81
CA VAL A 168 -3.22 11.64 -2.01
C VAL A 168 -4.49 10.80 -1.91
N LYS A 169 -4.38 9.57 -1.40
CA LYS A 169 -5.47 8.60 -1.33
C LYS A 169 -5.53 7.97 0.07
N LEU A 170 -6.72 8.00 0.66
CA LEU A 170 -7.03 7.41 1.97
C LEU A 170 -8.21 6.46 1.85
N GLU A 171 -8.03 5.21 2.23
CA GLU A 171 -9.07 4.16 2.22
C GLU A 171 -9.00 3.39 3.55
N MET A 172 -10.05 3.47 4.36
CA MET A 172 -10.07 2.89 5.72
C MET A 172 -11.39 2.14 5.94
N GLN A 173 -11.73 1.26 5.00
CA GLN A 173 -13.00 0.55 4.99
C GLN A 173 -13.12 -0.40 6.19
N GLU A 174 -14.31 -0.51 6.78
CA GLU A 174 -14.58 -1.35 7.96
C GLU A 174 -13.61 -1.11 9.14
N SER A 175 -13.08 0.11 9.26
CA SER A 175 -12.18 0.48 10.35
C SER A 175 -12.94 0.86 11.63
N LYS A 176 -12.25 0.76 12.76
CA LYS A 176 -12.74 1.29 14.05
C LYS A 176 -12.47 2.77 14.23
N LEU A 177 -12.03 3.47 13.19
CA LEU A 177 -11.59 4.85 13.25
C LEU A 177 -12.78 5.77 13.56
N GLU A 178 -12.72 6.48 14.68
CA GLU A 178 -13.77 7.42 15.10
C GLU A 178 -13.41 8.86 14.73
N LYS A 179 -12.11 9.18 14.70
CA LYS A 179 -11.57 10.48 14.31
C LYS A 179 -10.30 10.29 13.48
N LEU A 180 -10.23 11.03 12.37
CA LEU A 180 -9.13 10.98 11.41
C LEU A 180 -7.85 11.64 11.95
N TRP A 181 -7.90 12.93 12.26
CA TRP A 181 -6.84 13.68 12.95
C TRP A 181 -7.46 14.93 13.58
N GLU A 182 -6.77 15.54 14.55
CA GLU A 182 -7.14 16.89 14.97
C GLU A 182 -6.67 17.86 13.88
N GLY A 183 -7.55 18.79 13.47
CA GLY A 183 -7.29 19.72 12.37
C GLY A 183 -6.02 20.55 12.61
N ILE A 184 -5.44 21.04 11.51
CA ILE A 184 -4.30 21.97 11.51
C ILE A 184 -4.73 23.32 12.07
#